data_AF-A0A814GKV0-F1
#
_entry.id   AF-A0A814GKV0-F1
#
_cell.length_a   1.000
_cell.length_b   1.000
_cell.length_c   1.000
_cell.angle_alpha   90.00
_cell.angle_beta   90.00
_cell.angle_gamma   90.00
#
_symmetry.space_group_name_H-M   'P 1'
#
loop_
_entity.id
_entity.type
_entity.pdbx_description
1 polymer ?
#
loop_
_entity_poly.entity_id
_entity_poly.type
_entity_poly.pdbx_seq_one_letter_code
_entity_poly.pdbx_strand_id
1 'polypeptide(L)'
;MLNRFQQFQTHFWSKQHHWHTNYEIDNDSSSIYTMPYVWNKYRLVTSTNNYGNFKGFDKVTELTLSLMTIKARTPYYFKNVKSLELINEHLSDTHQDEYKLQKEQIKFLNNIVNLSNIKHLKFPEPYDVLSSSLLLEILKELPYVSSLEIDKGSFILFVKGHELCKYSNTKITTLYLYNYNRCDAYIKSDEVDALLETFSNLEQLHCNFQYSADLSLILKNFSKLSIINSPTISKEVHSWIRENASKLDVYIDFNAITDRNLYI
;
A
#
# COMPACT_ATOMS: atom_id res chain seq x y z
N MET A 1 -0.90 -26.71 -22.06
CA MET A 1 0.04 -25.67 -21.55
C MET A 1 1.02 -26.22 -20.52
N LEU A 2 0.58 -27.07 -19.57
CA LEU A 2 1.38 -27.65 -18.48
C LEU A 2 2.79 -28.17 -18.89
N ASN A 3 2.90 -28.96 -19.96
CA ASN A 3 4.17 -29.54 -20.41
C ASN A 3 5.22 -28.52 -20.87
N ARG A 4 4.83 -27.28 -21.21
CA ARG A 4 5.80 -26.27 -21.66
C ARG A 4 6.58 -25.64 -20.50
N PHE A 5 6.05 -25.64 -19.28
CA PHE A 5 6.76 -25.04 -18.14
C PHE A 5 7.79 -25.99 -17.52
N GLN A 6 7.56 -27.30 -17.63
CA GLN A 6 8.52 -28.31 -17.17
C GLN A 6 9.88 -28.21 -17.89
N GLN A 7 9.91 -27.68 -19.11
CA GLN A 7 11.16 -27.48 -19.86
C GLN A 7 12.13 -26.51 -19.15
N PHE A 8 11.63 -25.65 -18.26
CA PHE A 8 12.45 -24.71 -17.51
C PHE A 8 13.15 -25.35 -16.31
N GLN A 9 12.81 -26.59 -15.93
CA GLN A 9 13.56 -27.37 -14.95
C GLN A 9 14.82 -27.98 -15.59
N THR A 10 15.77 -27.12 -15.96
CA THR A 10 17.00 -27.54 -16.64
C THR A 10 18.04 -28.10 -15.66
N HIS A 11 19.10 -28.73 -16.19
CA HIS A 11 20.28 -29.14 -15.40
C HIS A 11 21.00 -27.95 -14.77
N PHE A 12 20.95 -26.77 -15.39
CA PHE A 12 21.52 -25.55 -14.83
C PHE A 12 20.90 -25.27 -13.46
N TRP A 13 19.57 -25.20 -13.38
CA TRP A 13 18.88 -24.97 -12.10
C TRP A 13 19.02 -26.14 -11.14
N SER A 14 18.70 -27.36 -11.58
CA SER A 14 18.62 -28.51 -10.67
C SER A 14 19.97 -29.06 -10.22
N LYS A 15 20.97 -29.14 -11.10
CA LYS A 15 22.26 -29.80 -10.82
C LYS A 15 23.37 -28.83 -10.44
N GLN A 16 23.43 -27.64 -11.05
CA GLN A 16 24.50 -26.68 -10.75
C GLN A 16 24.12 -25.81 -9.56
N HIS A 17 22.89 -25.31 -9.52
CA HIS A 17 22.42 -24.39 -8.49
C HIS A 17 21.61 -25.05 -7.38
N HIS A 18 21.26 -26.33 -7.52
CA HIS A 18 20.40 -27.06 -6.57
C HIS A 18 19.06 -26.36 -6.32
N TRP A 19 18.55 -25.67 -7.33
CA TRP A 19 17.29 -24.95 -7.30
C TRP A 19 16.22 -25.68 -8.10
N HIS A 20 15.01 -25.67 -7.58
CA HIS A 20 13.83 -26.10 -8.31
C HIS A 20 13.18 -24.90 -9.00
N THR A 21 12.59 -25.10 -10.16
CA THR A 21 11.75 -24.09 -10.80
C THR A 21 10.29 -24.44 -10.58
N ASN A 22 9.48 -23.44 -10.25
CA ASN A 22 8.04 -23.54 -10.16
C ASN A 22 7.41 -22.50 -11.10
N TYR A 23 6.11 -22.63 -11.37
CA TYR A 23 5.38 -21.69 -12.21
C TYR A 23 3.98 -21.45 -11.67
N GLU A 24 3.45 -20.26 -11.96
CA GLU A 24 2.10 -19.83 -11.62
C GLU A 24 1.44 -19.25 -12.86
N ILE A 25 0.16 -19.51 -13.01
CA ILE A 25 -0.67 -19.01 -14.11
C ILE A 25 -1.89 -18.35 -13.50
N ASP A 26 -2.02 -17.05 -13.74
CA ASP A 26 -3.22 -16.28 -13.46
C ASP A 26 -3.93 -15.91 -14.78
N ASN A 27 -4.98 -15.09 -14.71
CA ASN A 27 -5.77 -14.73 -15.88
C ASN A 27 -5.00 -13.83 -16.87
N ASP A 28 -4.01 -13.07 -16.39
CA ASP A 28 -3.33 -12.01 -17.15
C ASP A 28 -1.89 -12.38 -17.52
N SER A 29 -1.32 -13.38 -16.85
CA SER A 29 0.10 -13.68 -16.93
C SER A 29 0.44 -15.13 -16.58
N SER A 30 1.65 -15.54 -16.96
CA SER A 30 2.29 -16.76 -16.48
C SER A 30 3.68 -16.43 -16.00
N SER A 31 4.01 -16.85 -14.79
CA SER A 31 5.29 -16.59 -14.13
C SER A 31 6.03 -17.88 -13.87
N ILE A 32 7.35 -17.86 -14.04
CA ILE A 32 8.26 -18.96 -13.67
C ILE A 32 9.26 -18.38 -12.67
N TYR A 33 9.49 -19.10 -11.57
CA TYR A 33 10.42 -18.66 -10.53
C TYR A 33 11.20 -19.82 -9.94
N THR A 34 12.28 -19.51 -9.24
CA THR A 34 13.13 -20.49 -8.57
C THR A 34 12.70 -20.70 -7.12
N MET A 35 13.04 -21.86 -6.57
CA MET A 35 12.91 -22.22 -5.17
C MET A 35 14.31 -22.53 -4.61
N PRO A 36 14.81 -21.76 -3.62
CA PRO A 36 14.12 -20.66 -2.93
C PRO A 36 13.85 -19.44 -3.81
N TYR A 37 12.80 -18.68 -3.47
CA TYR A 37 12.46 -17.46 -4.17
C TYR A 37 13.52 -16.38 -3.90
N VAL A 38 14.04 -15.78 -4.97
CA VAL A 38 15.23 -14.94 -4.89
C VAL A 38 14.95 -13.46 -4.65
N TRP A 39 13.73 -12.99 -4.97
CA TRP A 39 13.38 -11.57 -4.83
C TRP A 39 12.73 -11.27 -3.48
N ASN A 40 12.77 -10.01 -3.11
CA ASN A 40 12.20 -9.51 -1.86
C ASN A 40 10.72 -9.09 -2.00
N LYS A 41 10.24 -8.95 -3.23
CA LYS A 41 8.84 -8.61 -3.55
C LYS A 41 8.15 -9.82 -4.15
N TYR A 42 6.92 -10.09 -3.71
CA TYR A 42 6.07 -11.11 -4.29
C TYR A 42 4.66 -10.60 -4.48
N ARG A 43 4.00 -10.98 -5.58
CA ARG A 43 2.59 -10.71 -5.81
C ARG A 43 1.85 -12.03 -5.83
N LEU A 44 1.03 -12.27 -4.81
CA LEU A 44 0.20 -13.45 -4.69
C LEU A 44 -1.24 -13.11 -5.09
N VAL A 45 -1.63 -13.66 -6.23
CA VAL A 45 -2.97 -13.54 -6.82
C VAL A 45 -3.62 -14.91 -7.00
N THR A 46 -4.92 -14.91 -7.29
CA THR A 46 -5.71 -16.12 -7.51
C THR A 46 -5.25 -16.82 -8.79
N SER A 47 -4.44 -17.86 -8.63
CA SER A 47 -3.95 -18.67 -9.75
C SER A 47 -4.82 -19.91 -9.95
N THR A 48 -5.03 -20.31 -11.21
CA THR A 48 -5.81 -21.53 -11.54
C THR A 48 -5.03 -22.83 -11.34
N ASN A 49 -3.70 -22.77 -11.22
CA ASN A 49 -2.84 -23.94 -11.05
C ASN A 49 -1.62 -23.61 -10.17
N ASN A 50 -1.56 -24.21 -8.98
CA ASN A 50 -0.40 -24.17 -8.09
C ASN A 50 0.26 -25.56 -8.07
N TYR A 51 1.42 -25.71 -8.71
CA TYR A 51 2.15 -26.98 -8.74
C TYR A 51 3.53 -26.85 -8.09
N GLY A 52 3.62 -26.84 -6.76
CA GLY A 52 4.95 -26.85 -6.16
C GLY A 52 5.01 -26.89 -4.64
N ASN A 53 6.23 -27.09 -4.16
CA ASN A 53 6.58 -27.05 -2.75
C ASN A 53 6.48 -25.60 -2.26
N PHE A 54 5.53 -25.30 -1.38
CA PHE A 54 5.24 -23.95 -0.87
C PHE A 54 6.32 -23.35 0.07
N LYS A 55 7.52 -23.95 0.08
CA LYS A 55 8.63 -23.57 0.95
C LYS A 55 9.66 -22.81 0.14
N GLY A 56 10.05 -21.62 0.60
CA GLY A 56 11.16 -20.88 -0.02
C GLY A 56 10.99 -19.37 -0.13
N PHE A 57 9.96 -18.78 0.48
CA PHE A 57 9.72 -17.32 0.44
C PHE A 57 10.42 -16.54 1.56
N ASP A 58 11.49 -17.09 2.13
CA ASP A 58 12.20 -16.49 3.27
C ASP A 58 12.79 -15.11 2.96
N LYS A 59 13.06 -14.79 1.68
CA LYS A 59 13.57 -13.49 1.26
C LYS A 59 12.47 -12.44 1.04
N VAL A 60 11.20 -12.86 0.97
CA VAL A 60 10.08 -11.95 0.69
C VAL A 60 9.83 -11.07 1.91
N THR A 61 9.99 -9.76 1.71
CA THR A 61 9.73 -8.72 2.72
C THR A 61 8.59 -7.80 2.31
N GLU A 62 8.23 -7.77 1.03
CA GLU A 62 7.12 -6.99 0.48
C GLU A 62 6.16 -7.95 -0.23
N LEU A 63 4.90 -7.99 0.22
CA LEU A 63 3.88 -8.86 -0.33
C LEU A 63 2.69 -8.03 -0.82
N THR A 64 2.39 -8.16 -2.11
CA THR A 64 1.10 -7.79 -2.66
C THR A 64 0.19 -9.01 -2.59
N LEU A 65 -0.92 -8.90 -1.86
CA LEU A 65 -1.83 -9.98 -1.58
C LEU A 65 -3.25 -9.61 -2.03
N SER A 66 -3.80 -10.45 -2.89
CA SER A 66 -5.19 -10.30 -3.29
C SER A 66 -6.18 -10.72 -2.22
N LEU A 67 -7.26 -9.95 -2.10
CA LEU A 67 -8.38 -10.30 -1.23
C LEU A 67 -9.03 -11.64 -1.63
N MET A 68 -9.03 -12.00 -2.92
CA MET A 68 -9.56 -13.28 -3.39
C MET A 68 -8.70 -14.46 -2.95
N THR A 69 -7.39 -14.27 -2.88
CA THR A 69 -6.46 -15.28 -2.34
C THR A 69 -6.73 -15.55 -0.85
N ILE A 70 -7.07 -14.51 -0.08
CA ILE A 70 -7.46 -14.65 1.34
C ILE A 70 -8.75 -15.48 1.43
N LYS A 71 -9.75 -15.18 0.60
CA LYS A 71 -11.01 -15.93 0.53
C LYS A 71 -10.82 -17.39 0.13
N ALA A 72 -9.92 -17.66 -0.82
CA ALA A 72 -9.57 -18.99 -1.29
C ALA A 72 -8.74 -19.81 -0.28
N ARG A 73 -8.39 -19.24 0.88
CA ARG A 73 -7.63 -19.89 1.96
C ARG A 73 -6.33 -20.51 1.48
N THR A 74 -5.53 -19.67 0.81
CA THR A 74 -4.25 -20.08 0.24
C THR A 74 -3.31 -20.77 1.25
N PRO A 75 -2.52 -21.78 0.83
CA PRO A 75 -1.59 -22.47 1.72
C PRO A 75 -0.23 -21.78 1.88
N TYR A 76 0.03 -20.67 1.14
CA TYR A 76 1.29 -19.94 1.22
C TYR A 76 1.46 -19.26 2.58
N TYR A 77 2.67 -19.29 3.11
CA TYR A 77 3.05 -18.57 4.32
C TYR A 77 4.34 -17.76 4.11
N PHE A 78 4.28 -16.47 4.41
CA PHE A 78 5.39 -15.52 4.26
C PHE A 78 5.80 -14.96 5.62
N LYS A 79 6.85 -15.56 6.20
CA LYS A 79 7.26 -15.28 7.58
C LYS A 79 7.94 -13.91 7.78
N ASN A 80 8.59 -13.37 6.76
CA ASN A 80 9.48 -12.21 6.86
C ASN A 80 8.91 -10.91 6.26
N VAL A 81 7.62 -10.90 5.93
CA VAL A 81 6.95 -9.73 5.33
C VAL A 81 6.93 -8.58 6.33
N LYS A 82 7.30 -7.39 5.85
CA LYS A 82 7.27 -6.11 6.59
C LYS A 82 6.35 -5.08 5.92
N SER A 83 6.15 -5.21 4.62
CA SER A 83 5.20 -4.39 3.84
C SER A 83 4.13 -5.29 3.26
N LEU A 84 2.88 -5.03 3.61
CA LEU A 84 1.71 -5.73 3.08
C LEU A 84 0.88 -4.75 2.26
N GLU A 85 0.67 -5.10 1.00
CA GLU A 85 -0.23 -4.43 0.09
C GLU A 85 -1.42 -5.33 -0.14
N LEU A 86 -2.63 -4.85 0.16
CA LEU A 86 -3.85 -5.55 -0.16
C LEU A 86 -4.36 -5.00 -1.50
N ILE A 87 -4.80 -5.88 -2.41
CA ILE A 87 -5.34 -5.50 -3.74
C ILE A 87 -6.66 -6.23 -4.06
N ASN A 88 -7.47 -5.65 -4.95
CA ASN A 88 -8.63 -6.33 -5.52
C ASN A 88 -8.38 -6.70 -6.99
N GLU A 89 -8.38 -7.99 -7.33
CA GLU A 89 -8.06 -8.45 -8.69
C GLU A 89 -9.12 -8.09 -9.75
N HIS A 90 -10.37 -7.83 -9.37
CA HIS A 90 -11.49 -7.72 -10.31
C HIS A 90 -12.23 -6.37 -10.21
N LEU A 91 -11.54 -5.28 -10.51
CA LEU A 91 -12.16 -3.95 -10.54
C LEU A 91 -13.14 -3.73 -11.72
N SER A 92 -13.18 -4.62 -12.71
CA SER A 92 -13.95 -4.43 -13.95
C SER A 92 -15.37 -5.04 -13.95
N ASP A 93 -15.72 -5.89 -12.99
CA ASP A 93 -16.97 -6.66 -13.05
C ASP A 93 -18.03 -6.10 -12.08
N THR A 94 -19.26 -6.00 -12.57
CA THR A 94 -20.45 -5.39 -11.95
C THR A 94 -20.98 -6.08 -10.67
N HIS A 95 -20.19 -6.95 -10.04
CA HIS A 95 -20.57 -7.75 -8.87
C HIS A 95 -19.79 -7.34 -7.61
N GLN A 96 -19.76 -6.04 -7.29
CA GLN A 96 -18.96 -5.48 -6.18
C GLN A 96 -19.24 -6.11 -4.80
N ASP A 97 -20.43 -6.67 -4.57
CA ASP A 97 -20.79 -7.25 -3.26
C ASP A 97 -20.13 -8.60 -2.98
N GLU A 98 -19.84 -9.41 -4.01
CA GLU A 98 -19.18 -10.72 -3.83
C GLU A 98 -17.70 -10.58 -3.45
N TYR A 99 -17.11 -9.42 -3.72
CA TYR A 99 -15.68 -9.15 -3.50
C TYR A 99 -15.38 -8.49 -2.15
N LYS A 100 -16.39 -8.09 -1.37
CA LYS A 100 -16.20 -7.52 -0.03
C LYS A 100 -15.56 -8.50 0.93
N LEU A 101 -14.52 -8.05 1.63
CA LEU A 101 -13.85 -8.82 2.67
C LEU A 101 -14.73 -8.84 3.93
N GLN A 102 -14.76 -9.97 4.63
CA GLN A 102 -15.50 -10.15 5.86
C GLN A 102 -14.52 -10.26 7.04
N LYS A 103 -14.98 -9.99 8.26
CA LYS A 103 -14.14 -10.04 9.47
C LYS A 103 -13.46 -11.40 9.66
N GLU A 104 -14.13 -12.50 9.32
CA GLU A 104 -13.56 -13.85 9.41
C GLU A 104 -12.35 -14.05 8.47
N GLN A 105 -12.38 -13.39 7.31
CA GLN A 105 -11.30 -13.46 6.33
C GLN A 105 -10.08 -12.65 6.78
N ILE A 106 -10.26 -11.57 7.55
CA ILE A 106 -9.15 -10.86 8.22
C ILE A 106 -8.39 -11.81 9.15
N LYS A 107 -9.10 -12.61 9.95
CA LYS A 107 -8.45 -13.56 10.87
C LYS A 107 -7.59 -14.58 10.13
N PHE A 108 -8.00 -14.98 8.92
CA PHE A 108 -7.22 -15.89 8.08
C PHE A 108 -5.89 -15.28 7.61
N LEU A 109 -5.76 -13.94 7.57
CA LEU A 109 -4.52 -13.27 7.17
C LEU A 109 -3.30 -13.71 8.02
N ASN A 110 -3.52 -14.04 9.30
CA ASN A 110 -2.50 -14.61 10.20
C ASN A 110 -1.91 -15.96 9.70
N ASN A 111 -2.65 -16.69 8.87
CA ASN A 111 -2.17 -17.95 8.29
C ASN A 111 -1.31 -17.74 7.04
N ILE A 112 -1.33 -16.53 6.45
CA ILE A 112 -0.59 -16.18 5.24
C ILE A 112 0.66 -15.37 5.58
N VAL A 113 0.57 -14.47 6.56
CA VAL A 113 1.67 -13.58 6.95
C VAL A 113 1.79 -13.50 8.47
N ASN A 114 3.00 -13.25 8.95
CA ASN A 114 3.18 -12.86 10.36
C ASN A 114 2.79 -11.38 10.53
N LEU A 115 1.60 -11.12 11.05
CA LEU A 115 1.08 -9.77 11.24
C LEU A 115 1.89 -8.89 12.19
N SER A 116 2.62 -9.51 13.13
CA SER A 116 3.53 -8.78 14.03
C SER A 116 4.78 -8.24 13.33
N ASN A 117 5.08 -8.67 12.11
CA ASN A 117 6.22 -8.16 11.36
C ASN A 117 5.86 -6.98 10.46
N ILE A 118 4.57 -6.73 10.23
CA ILE A 118 4.09 -5.70 9.31
C ILE A 118 4.27 -4.32 9.93
N LYS A 119 5.00 -3.47 9.21
CA LYS A 119 5.25 -2.06 9.54
C LYS A 119 4.59 -1.11 8.56
N HIS A 120 4.45 -1.55 7.31
CA HIS A 120 3.87 -0.78 6.20
C HIS A 120 2.63 -1.51 5.67
N LEU A 121 1.50 -0.81 5.64
CA LEU A 121 0.25 -1.30 5.09
C LEU A 121 -0.15 -0.43 3.89
N LYS A 122 -0.49 -1.05 2.76
CA LYS A 122 -0.82 -0.35 1.52
C LYS A 122 -2.17 -0.78 0.95
N PHE A 123 -2.89 0.19 0.40
CA PHE A 123 -4.22 0.03 -0.19
C PHE A 123 -4.35 0.74 -1.55
N PRO A 124 -3.53 0.38 -2.57
CA PRO A 124 -3.21 1.11 -3.82
C PRO A 124 -4.39 1.58 -4.70
N GLU A 125 -5.61 1.12 -4.44
CA GLU A 125 -6.76 1.36 -5.30
C GLU A 125 -7.89 2.03 -4.52
N PRO A 126 -8.80 2.78 -5.16
CA PRO A 126 -10.00 3.28 -4.50
C PRO A 126 -10.81 2.10 -3.98
N TYR A 127 -10.86 1.98 -2.65
CA TYR A 127 -11.43 0.85 -1.97
C TYR A 127 -12.89 1.10 -1.60
N ASP A 128 -13.77 1.02 -2.60
CA ASP A 128 -15.21 0.86 -2.35
C ASP A 128 -15.53 -0.47 -1.63
N VAL A 129 -14.53 -1.35 -1.51
CA VAL A 129 -14.60 -2.71 -0.96
C VAL A 129 -14.25 -2.77 0.53
N LEU A 130 -13.59 -1.74 1.09
CA LEU A 130 -13.25 -1.67 2.52
C LEU A 130 -14.15 -0.67 3.24
N SER A 131 -14.93 -1.12 4.22
CA SER A 131 -15.59 -0.23 5.16
C SER A 131 -14.61 0.28 6.22
N SER A 132 -14.88 1.45 6.80
CA SER A 132 -14.09 1.98 7.94
C SER A 132 -13.98 0.98 9.09
N SER A 133 -15.05 0.20 9.33
CA SER A 133 -15.07 -0.85 10.35
C SER A 133 -14.11 -1.99 10.02
N LEU A 134 -14.00 -2.39 8.76
CA LEU A 134 -13.13 -3.48 8.34
C LEU A 134 -11.66 -3.06 8.37
N LEU A 135 -11.36 -1.84 7.92
CA LEU A 135 -10.02 -1.26 8.00
C LEU A 135 -9.53 -1.17 9.45
N LEU A 136 -10.41 -0.78 10.38
CA LEU A 136 -10.10 -0.78 11.80
C LEU A 136 -9.76 -2.19 12.33
N GLU A 137 -10.50 -3.22 11.93
CA GLU A 137 -10.20 -4.60 12.32
C GLU A 137 -8.83 -5.05 11.79
N ILE A 138 -8.48 -4.71 10.54
CA ILE A 138 -7.15 -4.98 9.99
C ILE A 138 -6.07 -4.30 10.84
N LEU A 139 -6.22 -3.00 11.14
CA LEU A 139 -5.25 -2.26 11.93
C LEU A 139 -5.12 -2.80 13.37
N LYS A 140 -6.19 -3.32 13.97
CA LYS A 140 -6.17 -3.97 15.29
C LYS A 140 -5.30 -5.23 15.31
N GLU A 141 -5.27 -5.97 14.22
CA GLU A 141 -4.44 -7.18 14.06
C GLU A 141 -2.97 -6.86 13.74
N LEU A 142 -2.64 -5.60 13.42
CA LEU A 142 -1.28 -5.15 13.10
C LEU A 142 -0.66 -4.37 14.27
N PRO A 143 0.00 -5.04 15.24
CA PRO A 143 0.46 -4.38 16.45
C PRO A 143 1.51 -3.28 16.21
N TYR A 144 2.36 -3.43 15.19
CA TYR A 144 3.50 -2.55 14.93
C TYR A 144 3.41 -1.76 13.61
N VAL A 145 2.22 -1.68 13.01
CA VAL A 145 2.02 -0.82 11.83
C VAL A 145 2.24 0.63 12.23
N SER A 146 3.12 1.31 11.50
CA SER A 146 3.41 2.74 11.69
C SER A 146 3.31 3.53 10.39
N SER A 147 3.16 2.84 9.26
CA SER A 147 3.09 3.42 7.94
C SER A 147 1.86 2.93 7.20
N LEU A 148 1.10 3.87 6.66
CA LEU A 148 -0.10 3.64 5.87
C LEU A 148 0.04 4.30 4.50
N GLU A 149 -0.26 3.57 3.45
CA GLU A 149 -0.35 4.06 2.08
C GLU A 149 -1.77 3.81 1.58
N ILE A 150 -2.49 4.88 1.21
CA ILE A 150 -3.90 4.83 0.83
C ILE A 150 -4.24 5.81 -0.28
N ASP A 151 -5.21 5.42 -1.10
CA ASP A 151 -5.72 6.24 -2.18
C ASP A 151 -6.52 7.41 -1.60
N LYS A 152 -6.36 8.58 -2.21
CA LYS A 152 -7.01 9.82 -1.78
C LYS A 152 -8.53 9.66 -1.68
N GLY A 153 -9.16 8.96 -2.62
CA GLY A 153 -10.60 8.71 -2.58
C GLY A 153 -11.02 7.83 -1.39
N SER A 154 -10.15 6.92 -0.96
CA SER A 154 -10.39 6.04 0.20
C SER A 154 -10.10 6.71 1.54
N PHE A 155 -9.42 7.86 1.53
CA PHE A 155 -9.15 8.64 2.74
C PHE A 155 -10.43 9.06 3.48
N ILE A 156 -11.54 9.23 2.74
CA ILE A 156 -12.86 9.54 3.30
C ILE A 156 -13.35 8.54 4.37
N LEU A 157 -12.83 7.30 4.34
CA LEU A 157 -13.15 6.28 5.33
C LEU A 157 -12.72 6.68 6.75
N PHE A 158 -11.67 7.48 6.88
CA PHE A 158 -11.16 7.98 8.17
C PHE A 158 -12.01 9.11 8.72
N VAL A 159 -12.45 10.02 7.85
CA VAL A 159 -13.32 11.16 8.20
C VAL A 159 -14.64 10.68 8.81
N LYS A 160 -15.20 9.60 8.25
CA LYS A 160 -16.48 9.04 8.70
C LYS A 160 -16.36 8.14 9.93
N GLY A 161 -15.15 7.68 10.29
CA GLY A 161 -14.94 6.64 11.28
C GLY A 161 -14.21 7.15 12.53
N HIS A 162 -14.93 7.69 13.51
CA HIS A 162 -14.32 8.27 14.72
C HIS A 162 -13.39 7.28 15.47
N GLU A 163 -13.76 6.00 15.58
CA GLU A 163 -12.89 4.98 16.22
C GLU A 163 -11.65 4.68 15.38
N LEU A 164 -11.81 4.57 14.05
CA LEU A 164 -10.70 4.36 13.10
C LEU A 164 -9.71 5.51 13.17
N CYS A 165 -10.22 6.74 13.18
CA CYS A 165 -9.43 7.96 13.33
C CYS A 165 -8.62 7.94 14.63
N LYS A 166 -9.30 7.76 15.78
CA LYS A 166 -8.63 7.70 17.08
C LYS A 166 -7.56 6.60 17.14
N TYR A 167 -7.86 5.42 16.63
CA TYR A 167 -6.92 4.30 16.63
C TYR A 167 -5.69 4.63 15.75
N SER A 168 -5.92 5.11 14.54
CA SER A 168 -4.87 5.40 13.57
C SER A 168 -3.96 6.52 14.03
N ASN A 169 -4.51 7.56 14.67
CA ASN A 169 -3.75 8.67 15.21
C ASN A 169 -2.66 8.23 16.21
N THR A 170 -2.90 7.13 16.95
CA THR A 170 -1.94 6.64 17.94
C THR A 170 -0.83 5.76 17.36
N LYS A 171 -0.98 5.31 16.11
CA LYS A 171 -0.09 4.31 15.50
C LYS A 171 0.63 4.80 14.27
N ILE A 172 -0.07 5.50 13.39
CA ILE A 172 0.45 5.87 12.08
C ILE A 172 1.26 7.16 12.22
N THR A 173 2.58 7.05 11.98
CA THR A 173 3.51 8.18 11.96
C THR A 173 3.95 8.53 10.54
N THR A 174 3.75 7.63 9.58
CA THR A 174 4.05 7.83 8.16
C THR A 174 2.80 7.61 7.32
N LEU A 175 2.39 8.62 6.57
CA LEU A 175 1.23 8.53 5.69
C LEU A 175 1.62 8.82 4.24
N TYR A 176 1.20 7.94 3.34
CA TYR A 176 1.28 8.13 1.90
C TYR A 176 -0.13 8.27 1.33
N LEU A 177 -0.41 9.45 0.78
CA LEU A 177 -1.62 9.76 0.04
C LEU A 177 -1.25 9.88 -1.43
N TYR A 178 -1.68 8.92 -2.23
CA TYR A 178 -1.56 9.00 -3.69
C TYR A 178 -2.96 9.08 -4.30
N ASN A 179 -3.02 9.50 -5.56
CA ASN A 179 -4.25 9.44 -6.33
C ASN A 179 -4.02 8.58 -7.55
N TYR A 180 -4.75 7.47 -7.65
CA TYR A 180 -4.73 6.63 -8.84
C TYR A 180 -5.29 7.38 -10.06
N ASN A 181 -6.25 8.28 -9.83
CA ASN A 181 -6.90 9.10 -10.85
C ASN A 181 -6.12 10.41 -11.08
N ARG A 182 -5.31 10.44 -12.16
CA ARG A 182 -4.34 11.52 -12.48
C ARG A 182 -4.92 12.94 -12.62
N CYS A 183 -6.24 13.10 -12.60
CA CYS A 183 -6.91 14.38 -12.79
C CYS A 183 -6.98 15.23 -11.49
N ASP A 184 -6.86 14.63 -10.30
CA ASP A 184 -6.98 15.33 -9.01
C ASP A 184 -5.81 14.99 -8.07
N ALA A 185 -4.59 15.09 -8.60
CA ALA A 185 -3.39 14.59 -7.93
C ALA A 185 -3.03 15.31 -6.63
N TYR A 186 -3.59 16.50 -6.40
CA TYR A 186 -3.32 17.35 -5.24
C TYR A 186 -4.31 17.11 -4.10
N ILE A 187 -3.86 17.33 -2.87
CA ILE A 187 -4.76 17.39 -1.72
C ILE A 187 -5.62 18.66 -1.79
N LYS A 188 -6.89 18.53 -1.45
CA LYS A 188 -7.86 19.63 -1.33
C LYS A 188 -7.92 20.11 0.11
N SER A 189 -8.32 21.36 0.32
CA SER A 189 -8.33 21.95 1.67
C SER A 189 -9.25 21.21 2.66
N ASP A 190 -10.39 20.67 2.22
CA ASP A 190 -11.26 19.84 3.06
C ASP A 190 -10.61 18.50 3.45
N GLU A 191 -9.78 17.94 2.58
CA GLU A 191 -8.97 16.75 2.87
C GLU A 191 -7.83 17.06 3.85
N VAL A 192 -7.29 18.29 3.84
CA VAL A 192 -6.31 18.76 4.82
C VAL A 192 -6.93 18.80 6.21
N ASP A 193 -8.12 19.39 6.38
CA ASP A 193 -8.80 19.46 7.68
C ASP A 193 -9.01 18.06 8.28
N ALA A 194 -9.49 17.12 7.46
CA ALA A 194 -9.62 15.71 7.82
C ALA A 194 -8.30 15.07 8.26
N LEU A 195 -7.20 15.41 7.59
CA LEU A 195 -5.87 14.92 7.91
C LEU A 195 -5.36 15.47 9.25
N LEU A 196 -5.62 16.75 9.55
CA LEU A 196 -5.32 17.36 10.85
C LEU A 196 -6.07 16.68 12.00
N GLU A 197 -7.34 16.35 11.80
CA GLU A 197 -8.16 15.66 12.80
C GLU A 197 -7.70 14.21 13.04
N THR A 198 -7.25 13.53 11.97
CA THR A 198 -7.03 12.08 12.00
C THR A 198 -5.61 11.68 12.40
N PHE A 199 -4.60 12.45 12.02
CA PHE A 199 -3.21 11.98 12.08
C PHE A 199 -2.27 12.97 12.79
N SER A 200 -2.67 13.53 13.93
CA SER A 200 -1.90 14.54 14.67
C SER A 200 -0.47 14.14 15.08
N ASN A 201 -0.12 12.85 15.05
CA ASN A 201 1.22 12.33 15.35
C ASN A 201 2.09 12.04 14.12
N LEU A 202 1.76 12.55 12.93
CA LEU A 202 2.60 12.32 11.74
C LEU A 202 4.00 12.89 11.91
N GLU A 203 4.98 12.06 11.58
CA GLU A 203 6.38 12.39 11.45
C GLU A 203 6.77 12.54 9.98
N GLN A 204 6.09 11.82 9.09
CA GLN A 204 6.34 11.83 7.66
C GLN A 204 5.01 11.86 6.88
N LEU A 205 4.91 12.77 5.92
CA LEU A 205 3.77 12.88 5.02
C LEU A 205 4.22 12.82 3.56
N HIS A 206 3.60 11.95 2.78
CA HIS A 206 3.80 11.88 1.34
C HIS A 206 2.51 12.25 0.61
N CYS A 207 2.50 13.41 -0.03
CA CYS A 207 1.31 13.96 -0.70
C CYS A 207 1.69 15.09 -1.67
N ASN A 208 0.85 15.38 -2.66
CA ASN A 208 1.06 16.51 -3.58
C ASN A 208 0.29 17.75 -3.11
N PHE A 209 0.93 18.93 -3.22
CA PHE A 209 0.34 20.20 -2.80
C PHE A 209 0.10 21.14 -3.97
N GLN A 210 -1.12 21.67 -4.05
CA GLN A 210 -1.49 22.71 -5.02
C GLN A 210 -1.25 24.10 -4.46
N TYR A 211 -1.68 24.35 -3.22
CA TYR A 211 -1.66 25.68 -2.62
C TYR A 211 -0.68 25.75 -1.44
N SER A 212 0.03 26.88 -1.34
CA SER A 212 0.97 27.12 -0.23
C SER A 212 0.26 27.23 1.12
N ALA A 213 -1.01 27.66 1.12
CA ALA A 213 -1.84 27.76 2.31
C ALA A 213 -2.05 26.39 2.99
N ASP A 214 -2.34 25.35 2.22
CA ASP A 214 -2.54 23.98 2.71
C ASP A 214 -1.24 23.43 3.32
N LEU A 215 -0.11 23.60 2.61
CA LEU A 215 1.20 23.21 3.12
C LEU A 215 1.54 23.97 4.42
N SER A 216 1.30 25.28 4.45
CA SER A 216 1.54 26.08 5.66
C SER A 216 0.66 25.64 6.82
N LEU A 217 -0.60 25.25 6.57
CA LEU A 217 -1.51 24.78 7.60
C LEU A 217 -1.03 23.45 8.20
N ILE A 218 -0.61 22.50 7.37
CA ILE A 218 -0.02 21.22 7.78
C ILE A 218 1.22 21.46 8.65
N LEU A 219 2.16 22.28 8.18
CA LEU A 219 3.40 22.58 8.90
C LEU A 219 3.15 23.23 10.27
N LYS A 220 2.08 24.02 10.41
CA LYS A 220 1.72 24.65 11.69
C LYS A 220 1.08 23.69 12.69
N ASN A 221 0.36 22.68 12.21
CA ASN A 221 -0.44 21.81 13.07
C ASN A 221 0.25 20.48 13.42
N PHE A 222 1.11 19.94 12.55
CA PHE A 222 1.85 18.72 12.86
C PHE A 222 3.19 19.01 13.54
N SER A 223 3.14 19.13 14.86
CA SER A 223 4.32 19.39 15.70
C SER A 223 5.46 18.35 15.59
N LYS A 224 5.17 17.13 15.13
CA LYS A 224 6.16 16.05 14.97
C LYS A 224 6.63 15.86 13.53
N LEU A 225 6.03 16.56 12.57
CA LEU A 225 6.33 16.39 11.17
C LEU A 225 7.76 16.84 10.91
N SER A 226 8.56 15.93 10.36
CA SER A 226 9.98 16.16 10.06
C SER A 226 10.28 16.00 8.58
N ILE A 227 9.45 15.26 7.85
CA ILE A 227 9.63 14.98 6.42
C ILE A 227 8.30 15.17 5.68
N ILE A 228 8.35 15.95 4.61
CA ILE A 228 7.29 16.00 3.59
C ILE A 228 7.90 15.55 2.26
N ASN A 229 7.36 14.48 1.69
CA ASN A 229 7.75 13.99 0.37
C ASN A 229 6.63 14.27 -0.62
N SER A 230 6.85 15.18 -1.55
CA SER A 230 5.84 15.60 -2.51
C SER A 230 6.30 15.32 -3.92
N PRO A 231 5.88 14.20 -4.56
CA PRO A 231 6.33 13.86 -5.92
C PRO A 231 6.17 15.02 -6.89
N THR A 232 5.06 15.74 -6.76
CA THR A 232 4.76 16.94 -7.54
C THR A 232 4.28 18.07 -6.64
N ILE A 233 4.82 19.27 -6.87
CA ILE A 233 4.34 20.52 -6.26
C ILE A 233 4.00 21.54 -7.34
N SER A 234 3.08 22.46 -7.03
CA SER A 234 2.83 23.62 -7.90
C SER A 234 4.01 24.61 -7.87
N LYS A 235 4.12 25.45 -8.90
CA LYS A 235 5.07 26.58 -8.89
C LYS A 235 4.87 27.54 -7.73
N GLU A 236 3.62 27.77 -7.34
CA GLU A 236 3.28 28.60 -6.19
C GLU A 236 3.88 28.03 -4.90
N VAL A 237 3.61 26.76 -4.62
CA VAL A 237 4.15 26.03 -3.45
C VAL A 237 5.68 26.03 -3.46
N HIS A 238 6.30 25.76 -4.61
CA HIS A 238 7.75 25.79 -4.74
C HIS A 238 8.36 27.16 -4.41
N SER A 239 7.73 28.24 -4.89
CA SER A 239 8.20 29.61 -4.62
C SER A 239 8.09 29.93 -3.13
N TRP A 240 6.97 29.56 -2.51
CA TRP A 240 6.76 29.71 -1.07
C TRP A 240 7.79 28.92 -0.24
N ILE A 241 8.08 27.67 -0.61
CA ILE A 241 9.11 26.85 0.07
C ILE A 241 10.45 27.57 0.00
N ARG A 242 10.87 28.07 -1.17
CA ARG A 242 12.15 28.76 -1.34
C ARG A 242 12.28 29.99 -0.43
N GLU A 243 11.20 30.76 -0.29
CA GLU A 243 11.19 31.97 0.54
C GLU A 243 11.20 31.67 2.05
N ASN A 244 10.68 30.49 2.44
CA ASN A 244 10.48 30.14 3.85
C ASN A 244 11.42 29.04 4.36
N ALA A 245 12.19 28.38 3.49
CA ALA A 245 12.99 27.19 3.82
C ALA A 245 13.90 27.38 5.03
N SER A 246 14.51 28.55 5.22
CA SER A 246 15.39 28.84 6.37
C SER A 246 14.67 28.90 7.72
N LYS A 247 13.34 28.95 7.72
CA LYS A 247 12.48 29.01 8.91
C LYS A 247 11.73 27.68 9.15
N LEU A 248 11.89 26.70 8.27
CA LEU A 248 11.21 25.42 8.37
C LEU A 248 12.11 24.43 9.11
N ASP A 249 11.58 23.84 10.18
CA ASP A 249 12.20 22.69 10.86
C ASP A 249 11.81 21.35 10.21
N VAL A 250 11.35 21.39 8.95
CA VAL A 250 10.84 20.23 8.19
C VAL A 250 11.63 20.09 6.89
N TYR A 251 12.11 18.88 6.62
CA TYR A 251 12.70 18.53 5.34
C TYR A 251 11.61 18.30 4.29
N ILE A 252 11.64 19.04 3.19
CA ILE A 252 10.66 18.92 2.10
C ILE A 252 11.38 18.46 0.83
N ASP A 253 11.02 17.27 0.34
CA ASP A 253 11.55 16.67 -0.89
C ASP A 253 10.49 16.68 -2.00
N PHE A 254 10.91 16.92 -3.25
CA PHE A 254 10.03 16.88 -4.40
C PHE A 254 10.79 16.60 -5.70
N ASN A 255 10.15 15.86 -6.61
CA ASN A 255 10.76 15.40 -7.86
C ASN A 255 10.42 16.29 -9.06
N ALA A 256 9.26 16.94 -9.04
CA ALA A 256 8.80 17.75 -10.16
C ALA A 256 8.02 18.99 -9.71
N ILE A 257 8.22 20.09 -10.43
CA ILE A 257 7.45 21.33 -10.29
C ILE A 257 6.51 21.39 -11.48
N THR A 258 5.22 21.58 -11.24
CA THR A 258 4.24 21.69 -12.31
C THR A 258 3.69 23.10 -12.47
N ASP A 259 3.43 23.44 -13.72
CA ASP A 259 2.89 24.72 -14.16
C ASP A 259 1.36 24.74 -14.20
N ARG A 260 0.68 23.70 -13.67
CA ARG A 260 -0.76 23.51 -13.88
C ARG A 260 -1.58 24.57 -13.14
N ASN A 261 -1.66 25.76 -13.73
CA ASN A 261 -2.85 26.60 -13.80
C ASN A 261 -3.82 26.00 -14.86
N LEU A 262 -4.01 24.68 -14.87
CA LEU A 262 -4.90 24.06 -15.85
C LEU A 262 -6.34 24.13 -15.34
N TYR A 263 -6.98 25.25 -15.71
CA TYR A 263 -8.41 25.46 -15.92
C TYR A 263 -9.36 25.10 -14.76
N ILE A 264 -9.89 26.18 -14.16
CA ILE A 264 -11.26 26.39 -13.62
C ILE A 264 -11.89 25.20 -12.88
#